data_AF-A0A377PTJ7-F1
#
_entry.id   AF-A0A377PTJ7-F1
#
_cell.length_a   1.000
_cell.length_b   1.000
_cell.length_c   1.000
_cell.angle_alpha   90.00
_cell.angle_beta   90.00
_cell.angle_gamma   90.00
#
_symmetry.space_group_name_H-M   'P 1'
#
loop_
_entity.id
_entity.type
_entity.pdbx_description
1 polymer ?
#
loop_
_entity_poly.entity_id
_entity_poly.type
_entity_poly.pdbx_seq_one_letter_code
_entity_poly.pdbx_strand_id
1 'polypeptide(L)' 'MTMQSINLAPYYQHNNCTLYQGDILNSEHFQGDSFDLIITSPPYNVGIEYNSSEDSNSYESYLEFSKKWIENCYL' A
#
# COMPACT_ATOMS: atom_id res chain seq x y z
N MET A 1 -8.02 15.72 -18.93
CA MET A 1 -7.50 14.35 -18.74
C MET A 1 -7.31 14.18 -17.24
N THR A 2 -8.10 13.33 -16.60
CA THR A 2 -7.81 12.93 -15.21
C THR A 2 -6.51 12.14 -15.22
N MET A 3 -5.47 12.65 -14.57
CA MET A 3 -4.26 11.87 -14.35
C MET A 3 -4.62 10.69 -13.45
N GLN A 4 -4.07 9.51 -13.74
CA GLN A 4 -4.29 8.34 -12.90
C GLN A 4 -3.30 8.42 -11.74
N SER A 5 -3.81 8.46 -10.50
CA SER A 5 -2.97 8.49 -9.28
C SER A 5 -2.11 7.23 -9.12
N ILE A 6 -2.32 6.19 -9.94
CA ILE A 6 -1.61 4.91 -9.91
C ILE A 6 -0.96 4.62 -11.27
N ASN A 7 0.34 4.32 -11.25
CA ASN A 7 1.17 3.93 -12.38
C ASN A 7 1.32 2.39 -12.47
N LEU A 8 0.20 1.70 -12.59
CA LEU A 8 0.14 0.25 -12.79
C LEU A 8 -0.94 -0.07 -13.83
N ALA A 9 -0.73 -1.15 -14.57
CA ALA A 9 -1.80 -1.72 -15.37
C ALA A 9 -2.90 -2.27 -14.44
N PRO A 10 -4.19 -1.99 -14.69
CA PRO A 10 -5.29 -2.61 -13.97
C PRO A 10 -5.22 -4.14 -14.08
N TYR A 11 -5.29 -4.83 -12.94
CA TYR A 11 -5.45 -6.28 -12.89
C TYR A 11 -6.91 -6.68 -13.17
N TYR A 12 -7.86 -5.91 -12.64
CA TYR A 12 -9.30 -6.10 -12.85
C TYR A 12 -10.03 -4.76 -12.79
N GLN A 13 -11.09 -4.62 -13.59
CA GLN A 13 -11.94 -3.42 -13.60
C GLN A 13 -13.41 -3.82 -13.65
N HIS A 14 -14.23 -3.16 -12.83
CA HIS A 14 -15.67 -3.30 -12.84
C HIS A 14 -16.35 -2.00 -12.40
N ASN A 15 -17.16 -1.41 -13.28
CA ASN A 15 -17.79 -0.11 -13.06
C ASN A 15 -16.75 0.96 -12.65
N ASN A 16 -16.89 1.54 -11.45
CA ASN A 16 -16.00 2.56 -10.91
C ASN A 16 -14.92 1.97 -9.99
N CYS A 17 -14.73 0.65 -10.00
CA CYS A 17 -13.72 -0.04 -9.20
C CYS A 17 -12.59 -0.54 -10.10
N THR A 18 -11.35 -0.17 -9.76
CA THR A 18 -10.15 -0.71 -10.39
C THR A 18 -9.32 -1.40 -9.31
N LEU A 19 -8.90 -2.64 -9.60
CA LEU A 19 -7.99 -3.42 -8.77
C LEU A 19 -6.62 -3.44 -9.45
N TYR A 20 -5.60 -3.13 -8.66
CA TYR A 20 -4.19 -3.20 -9.07
C TYR A 20 -3.50 -4.30 -8.26
N GLN A 21 -2.61 -5.04 -8.90
CA GLN A 21 -1.69 -5.95 -8.22
C GLN A 21 -0.32 -5.27 -8.13
N GLY A 22 0.14 -4.98 -6.92
CA GLY A 22 1.41 -4.30 -6.72
C GLY A 22 1.86 -4.31 -5.26
N ASP A 23 3.12 -3.91 -5.06
CA ASP A 23 3.70 -3.66 -3.74
C ASP A 23 3.52 -2.19 -3.35
N ILE A 24 2.92 -1.94 -2.20
CA ILE A 24 2.68 -0.59 -1.66
C ILE A 24 3.99 0.14 -1.32
N LEU A 25 5.08 -0.60 -1.09
CA LEU A 25 6.39 -0.02 -0.78
C LEU A 25 7.13 0.49 -2.02
N ASN A 26 6.66 0.17 -3.23
CA ASN A 26 7.21 0.71 -4.46
C ASN A 26 6.57 2.07 -4.78
N SER A 27 7.32 3.14 -4.52
CA SER A 27 6.89 4.53 -4.77
C SER A 27 6.60 4.83 -6.24
N GLU A 28 7.19 4.07 -7.18
CA GLU A 28 6.97 4.27 -8.62
C GLU A 28 5.53 3.95 -9.06
N HIS A 29 4.75 3.28 -8.20
CA HIS A 29 3.35 2.98 -8.44
C HIS A 29 2.42 4.17 -8.23
N PHE A 30 2.86 5.28 -7.64
CA PHE A 30 2.01 6.42 -7.28
C PHE A 30 2.36 7.65 -8.12
N GLN A 31 1.35 8.37 -8.61
CA GLN A 31 1.50 9.63 -9.34
C GLN A 31 0.80 10.75 -8.58
N GLY A 32 1.55 11.44 -7.71
CA GLY A 32 1.42 12.84 -7.27
C GLY A 32 0.07 13.43 -6.86
N ASP A 33 -1.00 12.64 -6.82
CA ASP A 33 -2.35 13.03 -6.44
C ASP A 33 -2.71 12.28 -5.16
N SER A 34 -3.06 13.04 -4.11
CA SER A 34 -3.50 12.48 -2.83
C SER A 34 -4.88 11.83 -2.96
N PHE A 35 -5.06 10.64 -2.39
CA PHE A 35 -6.38 10.02 -2.25
C PHE A 35 -7.24 10.80 -1.24
N ASP A 36 -8.53 11.02 -1.56
CA ASP A 36 -9.47 11.68 -0.64
C ASP A 36 -9.69 10.87 0.65
N LEU A 37 -9.64 9.54 0.55
CA LEU A 37 -9.83 8.61 1.67
C LEU A 37 -9.03 7.34 1.45
N ILE A 38 -8.27 6.95 2.48
CA ILE A 38 -7.52 5.69 2.52
C ILE A 38 -8.15 4.82 3.62
N ILE A 39 -8.58 3.61 3.25
CA ILE A 39 -9.04 2.58 4.17
C ILE A 39 -8.10 1.40 4.07
N THR A 40 -7.48 1.02 5.19
CA THR A 40 -6.49 -0.05 5.20
C THR A 40 -6.56 -0.87 6.50
N SER A 41 -6.12 -2.12 6.40
CA SER A 41 -5.88 -3.04 7.51
C SER A 41 -4.45 -3.58 7.34
N PRO A 42 -3.42 -2.77 7.61
CA PRO A 42 -2.03 -3.14 7.34
C PRO A 42 -1.57 -4.27 8.29
N PRO A 43 -0.41 -4.89 8.04
CA PRO A 43 0.23 -5.76 9.03
C PRO A 43 0.38 -5.04 10.37
N TYR A 44 0.09 -5.74 11.47
CA TYR A 44 0.08 -5.14 12.81
C TYR A 44 1.32 -5.47 13.65
N ASN A 45 2.19 -6.38 13.21
CA ASN A 45 3.39 -6.79 13.94
C ASN A 45 3.07 -7.25 15.37
N VAL A 46 2.05 -8.10 15.50
CA VAL A 46 1.50 -8.58 16.79
C VAL A 46 2.02 -9.97 17.17
N GLY A 47 2.98 -10.52 16.43
CA GLY A 47 3.59 -11.81 16.71
C GLY A 47 2.69 -13.00 16.39
N ILE A 48 1.72 -12.84 15.50
CA ILE A 48 0.88 -13.94 15.02
C ILE A 48 1.58 -14.62 13.85
N GLU A 49 1.80 -15.94 13.95
CA GLU A 49 2.34 -16.73 12.84
C GLU A 49 1.29 -16.84 11.72
N TYR A 50 1.41 -15.97 10.72
CA TYR A 50 0.76 -16.17 9.44
C TYR A 50 1.65 -17.09 8.60
N ASN A 51 1.08 -18.11 7.95
CA ASN A 51 1.77 -19.21 7.23
C ASN A 51 3.18 -18.89 6.66
N SER A 52 3.34 -17.75 5.97
CA SER A 52 4.58 -17.36 5.28
C SER A 52 5.09 -15.97 5.67
N SER A 53 4.54 -15.35 6.71
CA SER A 53 4.82 -13.96 7.08
C SER A 53 5.35 -13.89 8.51
N GLU A 54 6.62 -13.51 8.69
CA GLU A 54 7.18 -13.23 10.01
C GLU A 54 6.58 -11.92 10.54
N ASP A 55 5.61 -12.02 11.46
CA ASP A 55 4.94 -10.89 12.11
C ASP A 55 5.60 -10.53 13.46
N SER A 56 6.88 -10.85 13.62
CA SER A 56 7.69 -10.64 14.83
C SER A 56 8.90 -9.72 14.58
N ASN A 57 8.76 -8.77 13.66
CA ASN A 57 9.83 -7.82 13.36
C ASN A 57 10.10 -6.93 14.57
N SER A 58 11.31 -6.36 14.63
CA SER A 58 11.61 -5.34 15.61
C SER A 58 10.65 -4.16 15.46
N TYR A 59 10.34 -3.48 16.55
CA TYR A 59 9.46 -2.30 16.52
C TYR A 59 10.00 -1.20 15.59
N GLU A 60 11.32 -1.02 15.53
CA GLU A 60 11.97 -0.08 14.63
C GLU A 60 11.72 -0.45 13.16
N SER A 61 11.89 -1.73 12.81
CA SER A 61 11.59 -2.21 11.46
C SER A 61 10.12 -2.03 11.09
N TYR A 62 9.21 -2.22 12.04
CA TYR A 62 7.78 -1.97 11.84
C TYR A 62 7.45 -0.49 11.62
N LEU A 63 8.09 0.41 12.36
CA LEU A 63 7.93 1.85 12.18
C LEU A 63 8.45 2.30 10.81
N GLU A 64 9.63 1.84 10.38
CA GLU A 64 10.20 2.18 9.07
C GLU A 64 9.34 1.64 7.92
N PHE A 65 8.87 0.40 8.03
CA PHE A 65 7.89 -0.16 7.11
C PHE A 65 6.63 0.72 7.05
N SER A 66 6.10 1.09 8.22
CA SER A 66 4.85 1.84 8.32
C SER A 66 4.95 3.23 7.70
N LYS A 67 6.02 3.94 8.03
CA LYS A 67 6.33 5.25 7.48
C LYS A 67 6.40 5.21 5.96
N LYS A 68 7.11 4.22 5.41
CA LYS A 68 7.33 4.11 3.96
C LYS A 68 6.03 3.94 3.17
N TRP A 69 5.13 3.05 3.59
CA TRP A 69 3.86 2.87 2.85
C TRP A 69 2.92 4.07 3.04
N ILE A 70 2.93 4.72 4.22
CA ILE A 70 2.13 5.93 4.46
C ILE A 70 2.60 7.07 3.57
N GLU A 71 3.92 7.31 3.48
CA GLU A 71 4.49 8.35 2.63
C GLU A 71 4.09 8.17 1.16
N ASN A 72 4.14 6.93 0.65
CA ASN A 72 3.74 6.62 -0.73
C ASN A 72 2.25 6.86 -1.00
N CYS A 73 1.38 6.72 0.00
CA CYS A 73 -0.07 6.92 -0.17
C CYS A 73 -0.51 8.37 0.07
N TYR A 74 0.30 9.15 0.78
CA TYR A 74 0.00 10.53 1.16
C TYR A 74 0.53 11.57 0.16
N LEU A 75 1.72 11.31 -0.42
CA LEU A 75 2.43 12.21 -1.34
C LEU A 75 2.15 11.87 -2.81
#